data_AF-U9TLS3-F1
#
_entry.id   AF-U9TLS3-F1
#
_cell.length_a   1.000
_cell.length_b   1.000
_cell.length_c   1.000
_cell.angle_alpha   90.00
_cell.angle_beta   90.00
_cell.angle_gamma   90.00
#
_symmetry.space_group_name_H-M   'P 1'
#
loop_
_entity.id
_entity.type
_entity.pdbx_description
1 polymer ?
#
loop_
_entity_poly.entity_id
_entity_poly.type
_entity_poly.pdbx_seq_one_letter_code
_entity_poly.pdbx_strand_id
1 'polypeptide(L)'
;MYFIATGRQPFSNHAHDEVLALDICNGIRPDINDQEAPKCYIDLMKWCWNSNPDNRPNVAEVHKLVDIFHLNTCGEQRDYDIQEQFKKANNLPHSECLECEI
;
A
#
# COMPACT_ATOMS: atom_id res chain seq x y z
N MET A 1 1.53 4.82 4.21
CA MET A 1 1.63 3.56 3.46
C MET A 1 1.78 3.81 1.97
N TYR A 2 0.87 4.55 1.32
CA TYR A 2 0.92 4.84 -0.12
C TYR A 2 2.25 5.42 -0.60
N PHE A 3 2.65 6.57 -0.05
CA PHE A 3 3.90 7.23 -0.41
C PHE A 3 5.13 6.32 -0.24
N ILE A 4 5.12 5.42 0.75
CA ILE A 4 6.21 4.48 0.98
C ILE A 4 6.26 3.40 -0.11
N ALA A 5 5.10 2.97 -0.62
CA ALA A 5 5.03 2.01 -1.72
C ALA A 5 5.41 2.64 -3.06
N THR A 6 4.87 3.82 -3.37
CA THR A 6 4.94 4.39 -4.72
C THR A 6 6.03 5.45 -4.89
N GLY A 7 6.51 6.05 -3.80
CA GLY A 7 7.35 7.25 -3.84
C GLY A 7 6.62 8.51 -4.32
N ARG A 8 5.32 8.43 -4.66
CA ARG A 8 4.53 9.52 -5.25
C ARG A 8 3.57 10.12 -4.22
N GLN A 9 3.29 11.40 -4.37
CA GLN A 9 2.24 12.08 -3.60
C GLN A 9 0.87 11.49 -3.97
N PRO A 10 0.04 11.08 -2.99
CA PRO A 10 -1.33 10.65 -3.27
C PRO A 10 -2.09 11.75 -4.03
N PHE A 11 -2.77 11.37 -5.11
CA PHE A 11 -3.51 12.31 -5.99
C PHE A 11 -2.62 13.40 -6.63
N SER A 12 -1.37 13.08 -6.98
CA SER A 12 -0.44 14.00 -7.65
C SER A 12 -0.96 14.61 -8.95
N ASN A 13 -1.96 13.97 -9.58
CA ASN A 13 -2.63 14.44 -10.80
C ASN A 13 -3.84 15.37 -10.53
N HIS A 14 -4.16 15.69 -9.27
CA HIS A 14 -5.25 16.58 -8.88
C HIS A 14 -4.71 17.84 -8.19
N ALA A 15 -5.45 18.95 -8.31
CA ALA A 15 -5.21 20.10 -7.45
C ALA A 15 -5.58 19.74 -6.00
N HIS A 16 -4.73 20.13 -5.06
CA HIS A 16 -4.97 19.90 -3.62
C HIS A 16 -5.89 20.98 -3.05
N ASP A 17 -7.15 20.97 -3.46
CA ASP A 17 -8.18 21.95 -3.13
C ASP A 17 -9.41 21.31 -2.44
N GLU A 18 -10.46 22.11 -2.24
CA GLU A 18 -11.70 21.68 -1.59
C GLU A 18 -12.44 20.59 -2.39
N VAL A 19 -12.32 20.61 -3.73
CA VAL A 19 -12.95 19.59 -4.59
C VAL A 19 -12.35 18.23 -4.30
N LEU A 20 -11.01 18.14 -4.28
CA LEU A 20 -10.33 16.89 -3.93
C LEU A 20 -10.68 16.42 -2.50
N ALA A 21 -10.77 17.35 -1.55
CA ALA A 21 -11.16 17.00 -0.17
C ALA A 21 -12.58 16.40 -0.11
N LEU A 22 -13.54 16.97 -0.84
CA LEU A 22 -14.90 16.44 -0.94
C LEU A 22 -14.93 15.07 -1.62
N ASP A 23 -14.17 14.88 -2.69
CA ASP A 23 -14.09 13.59 -3.37
C ASP A 23 -13.52 12.49 -2.45
N ILE A 24 -12.50 12.81 -1.63
CA ILE A 24 -11.93 11.86 -0.66
C ILE A 24 -12.98 11.48 0.38
N CYS A 25 -13.76 12.45 0.87
CA CYS A 25 -14.90 12.21 1.76
C CYS A 25 -15.98 11.34 1.09
N ASN A 26 -16.20 11.50 -0.22
CA ASN A 26 -17.11 10.69 -1.03
C ASN A 26 -16.55 9.30 -1.38
N GLY A 27 -15.31 8.99 -0.98
CA GLY A 27 -14.77 7.64 -1.02
C GLY A 27 -13.72 7.40 -2.08
N ILE A 28 -13.28 8.41 -2.86
CA ILE A 28 -12.14 8.19 -3.76
C ILE A 28 -10.88 7.86 -2.94
N ARG A 29 -10.03 7.00 -3.48
CA ARG A 29 -8.76 6.60 -2.86
C ARG A 29 -7.64 6.68 -3.91
N PRO A 30 -6.39 6.85 -3.49
CA PRO A 30 -5.26 6.83 -4.41
C PRO A 30 -5.21 5.50 -5.16
N ASP A 31 -4.96 5.56 -6.47
CA ASP A 31 -4.82 4.36 -7.28
C ASP A 31 -3.46 3.68 -7.01
N ILE A 32 -3.51 2.37 -6.80
CA ILE A 32 -2.35 1.50 -6.59
C ILE A 32 -2.61 0.15 -7.22
N ASN A 33 -1.64 -0.33 -7.98
CA ASN A 33 -1.68 -1.64 -8.63
C ASN A 33 -0.73 -2.62 -7.93
N ASP A 34 -0.86 -3.91 -8.26
CA ASP A 34 -0.07 -5.00 -7.66
C ASP A 34 1.43 -5.00 -8.08
N GLN A 35 1.87 -4.05 -8.93
CA GLN A 35 3.27 -3.86 -9.29
C GLN A 35 3.98 -2.86 -8.35
N GLU A 36 3.24 -1.92 -7.74
CA GLU A 36 3.78 -0.90 -6.84
C GLU A 36 4.19 -1.46 -5.47
N ALA A 37 3.50 -2.51 -5.00
CA ALA A 37 3.79 -3.13 -3.71
C ALA A 37 3.27 -4.58 -3.64
N PRO A 38 3.79 -5.39 -2.70
CA PRO A 38 3.23 -6.71 -2.41
C PRO A 38 1.74 -6.61 -2.07
N LYS A 39 0.94 -7.52 -2.61
CA LYS A 39 -0.52 -7.51 -2.46
C LYS A 39 -0.98 -7.41 -0.99
N CYS A 40 -0.36 -8.14 -0.08
CA CYS A 40 -0.64 -8.09 1.36
C CYS A 40 -0.44 -6.70 1.97
N TYR A 41 0.54 -5.93 1.49
CA TYR A 41 0.76 -4.55 1.90
C TYR A 41 -0.31 -3.62 1.31
N ILE A 42 -0.69 -3.84 0.05
CA ILE A 42 -1.81 -3.11 -0.60
C ILE A 42 -3.12 -3.35 0.14
N ASP A 43 -3.39 -4.60 0.50
CA ASP A 43 -4.61 -4.99 1.23
C ASP A 43 -4.63 -4.36 2.63
N LEU A 44 -3.50 -4.37 3.35
CA LEU A 44 -3.37 -3.65 4.63
C LEU A 44 -3.61 -2.14 4.47
N MET A 45 -3.02 -1.53 3.44
CA MET A 45 -3.26 -0.11 3.15
C MET A 45 -4.73 0.17 2.85
N LYS A 46 -5.38 -0.71 2.09
CA LYS A 46 -6.81 -0.63 1.77
C LYS A 46 -7.70 -0.78 3.01
N TRP A 47 -7.28 -1.62 3.94
CA TRP A 47 -7.94 -1.79 5.23
C TRP A 47 -7.86 -0.52 6.08
N CYS A 48 -6.68 0.12 6.15
CA CYS A 48 -6.45 1.36 6.90
C CYS A 48 -7.32 2.55 6.47
N TRP A 49 -7.68 2.65 5.18
CA TRP A 49 -8.49 3.76 4.66
C TRP A 49 -9.91 3.35 4.24
N ASN A 50 -10.45 2.29 4.85
CA ASN A 50 -11.81 1.84 4.60
C ASN A 50 -12.82 2.99 4.76
N SER A 51 -13.80 3.08 3.85
CA SER A 51 -14.84 4.10 3.88
C SER A 51 -15.68 4.03 5.16
N ASN A 52 -15.92 2.83 5.68
CA ASN A 52 -16.50 2.65 7.00
C ASN A 52 -15.40 2.73 8.07
N PRO A 53 -15.42 3.72 8.99
CA PRO A 53 -14.45 3.83 10.07
C PRO A 53 -14.38 2.60 10.98
N ASP A 54 -15.51 1.92 11.20
CA ASP A 54 -15.58 0.73 12.07
C ASP A 54 -14.83 -0.47 11.49
N ASN A 55 -14.63 -0.48 10.16
CA ASN A 55 -13.86 -1.50 9.48
C ASN A 55 -12.36 -1.18 9.41
N ARG A 56 -11.90 -0.05 9.98
CA ARG A 56 -10.47 0.29 9.97
C ARG A 56 -9.76 -0.43 11.11
N PRO A 57 -8.54 -0.94 10.87
CA PRO A 57 -7.74 -1.54 11.92
C PRO A 57 -7.31 -0.50 12.94
N ASN A 58 -7.14 -0.95 14.18
CA ASN A 58 -6.41 -0.19 15.17
C ASN A 58 -4.88 -0.31 14.97
N VAL A 59 -4.12 0.54 15.64
CA VAL A 59 -2.66 0.59 15.50
C VAL A 59 -1.98 -0.73 15.88
N ALA A 60 -2.50 -1.48 16.85
CA ALA A 60 -1.92 -2.75 17.26
C ALA A 60 -2.11 -3.84 16.19
N GLU A 61 -3.25 -3.85 15.50
CA GLU A 61 -3.50 -4.75 14.36
C GLU A 61 -2.57 -4.45 13.19
N VAL A 62 -2.40 -3.16 12.85
CA VAL A 62 -1.46 -2.72 11.81
C VAL A 62 -0.02 -3.12 12.18
N HIS A 63 0.40 -2.84 13.41
CA HIS A 63 1.75 -3.18 13.89
C HIS A 63 2.02 -4.68 13.78
N LYS A 64 1.07 -5.52 14.24
CA LYS A 64 1.18 -6.97 14.15
C LYS A 64 1.37 -7.46 12.71
N LEU A 65 0.63 -6.90 11.75
CA LEU A 65 0.77 -7.29 10.34
C LEU A 65 2.10 -6.84 9.73
N VAL A 66 2.55 -5.63 10.05
CA VAL A 66 3.86 -5.13 9.60
C VAL A 66 5.00 -5.99 10.19
N ASP A 67 4.90 -6.38 11.46
CA ASP A 67 5.86 -7.31 12.07
C ASP A 67 5.86 -8.67 11.38
N ILE A 68 4.68 -9.21 11.03
CA ILE A 68 4.57 -10.45 10.26
C ILE A 68 5.27 -10.30 8.91
N PHE A 69 5.07 -9.20 8.19
CA PHE A 69 5.77 -8.95 6.93
C PHE A 69 7.29 -8.90 7.11
N HIS A 70 7.76 -8.21 8.16
CA HIS A 70 9.19 -8.12 8.47
C HIS A 70 9.80 -9.49 8.82
N LEU A 71 9.13 -10.27 9.67
CA LEU A 71 9.59 -11.62 10.06
C LEU A 71 9.61 -12.59 8.89
N ASN A 72 8.66 -12.49 7.97
CA ASN A 72 8.63 -13.33 6.77
C ASN A 72 9.73 -12.95 5.77
N THR A 73 10.16 -11.69 5.73
CA THR A 73 11.23 -11.22 4.83
C THR A 73 12.63 -11.40 5.41
N CYS A 74 12.77 -11.55 6.73
CA CYS A 74 14.06 -11.65 7.43
C CYS A 74 14.29 -12.90 8.30
N GLY A 75 13.29 -13.79 8.51
CA GLY A 75 13.33 -14.87 9.53
C GLY A 75 12.76 -16.25 9.14
N GLU A 76 12.63 -17.14 10.14
CA GLU A 76 12.30 -18.59 10.01
C GLU A 76 10.80 -18.91 9.85
N GLN A 77 9.89 -17.96 10.08
CA GLN A 77 8.45 -18.18 9.90
C GLN A 77 8.12 -18.01 8.41
N ARG A 78 7.68 -19.10 7.77
CA ARG A 78 7.44 -19.14 6.32
C ARG A 78 5.95 -19.16 6.01
N ASP A 79 5.32 -18.00 6.08
CA ASP A 79 4.16 -17.77 5.23
C ASP A 79 4.69 -17.61 3.80
N TYR A 80 4.65 -18.72 3.05
CA TYR A 80 5.20 -18.80 1.70
C TYR A 80 4.52 -17.77 0.77
N ASP A 81 3.23 -17.52 0.98
CA ASP A 81 2.45 -16.61 0.15
C ASP A 81 2.89 -15.16 0.36
N ILE A 82 3.14 -14.75 1.60
CA ILE A 82 3.69 -13.41 1.90
C ILE A 82 5.09 -13.29 1.31
N GLN A 83 5.96 -14.28 1.53
CA GLN A 83 7.33 -14.27 1.01
C GLN A 83 7.37 -14.16 -0.52
N GLU A 84 6.53 -14.91 -1.21
CA GLU A 84 6.43 -14.89 -2.67
C GLU A 84 5.97 -13.53 -3.18
N GLN A 85 4.98 -12.89 -2.53
CA GLN A 85 4.53 -11.56 -2.92
C GLN A 85 5.65 -10.52 -2.83
N PHE A 86 6.43 -10.53 -1.74
CA PHE A 86 7.56 -9.62 -1.57
C PHE A 86 8.69 -9.90 -2.57
N LYS A 87 9.02 -11.17 -2.83
CA LYS A 87 10.00 -11.55 -3.86
C LYS A 87 9.56 -11.11 -5.25
N LYS A 88 8.28 -11.31 -5.58
CA LYS A 88 7.72 -10.90 -6.87
C LYS A 88 7.83 -9.40 -7.06
N ALA A 89 7.43 -8.61 -6.06
CA ALA A 89 7.52 -7.15 -6.12
C ALA A 89 8.97 -6.66 -6.29
N ASN A 90 9.94 -7.27 -5.58
CA ASN A 90 11.35 -6.89 -5.66
C ASN A 90 12.03 -7.27 -6.98
N ASN A 91 11.53 -8.28 -7.68
CA ASN A 91 12.10 -8.76 -8.94
C ASN A 91 11.48 -8.12 -10.18
N LEU A 92 10.49 -7.22 -10.01
CA LEU A 92 9.95 -6.46 -11.13
C LEU A 92 11.03 -5.49 -11.64
N PRO A 93 11.31 -5.48 -12.96
CA PRO A 93 12.31 -4.57 -13.51
C PRO A 93 11.87 -3.13 -13.27
N HIS A 94 12.82 -2.29 -12.84
CA HIS A 94 12.57 -0.87 -12.49
C HIS A 94 11.93 -0.05 -13.64
N SER A 95 11.97 -0.57 -14.88
CA SER A 95 11.32 -0.02 -16.07
C SER A 95 9.81 -0.28 -16.16
N GLU A 96 9.26 -1.19 -15.36
CA GLU A 96 7.82 -1.50 -15.29
C GLU A 96 7.11 -0.79 -14.13
N CYS A 97 7.85 -0.17 -13.22
CA CYS A 97 7.32 0.79 -12.25
C CYS A 97 6.96 2.06 -13.03
N LEU A 98 5.71 2.13 -13.56
CA LEU A 98 5.21 3.24 -14.35
C LEU A 98 5.54 4.59 -13.70
N GLU A 99 6.49 5.30 -14.32
CA GLU A 99 6.88 6.69 -14.05
C GLU A 99 7.58 6.95 -12.70
N CYS A 100 8.85 6.57 -12.66
CA CYS A 100 9.91 7.32 -11.95
C CYS A 100 10.75 8.10 -12.97
N GLU A 101 10.14 8.99 -13.76
CA GLU A 101 10.88 10.06 -14.43
C GLU A 101 10.63 11.35 -13.63
N ILE A 102 11.67 11.78 -12.90
CA ILE A 102 11.77 13.11 -12.29
C ILE A 102 12.14 14.11 -13.38
#